data_AF-A0A5J5IU93-F1
#
_entry.id   AF-A0A5J5IU93-F1
#
_cell.length_a   1.000
_cell.length_b   1.000
_cell.length_c   1.000
_cell.angle_alpha   90.00
_cell.angle_beta   90.00
_cell.angle_gamma   90.00
#
_symmetry.space_group_name_H-M   'P 1'
#
loop_
_entity.id
_entity.type
_entity.pdbx_description
1 polymer ?
#
loop_
_entity_poly.entity_id
_entity_poly.type
_entity_poly.pdbx_seq_one_letter_code
_entity_poly.pdbx_strand_id
1 'polypeptide(L)'
;MTVDGSERTPEAARSRSEQRAASHPRRRSAPVRRGFAATEKTLDALASAGARVSVRVSDLDRGTPVLVGDDFVTLPVAGLGIVPLLIEVAARFEAGSLDPLEIVDRSAGDEVGIAGLWRHLAAPALPLGDLAVLAAATGDARAANALLDRVGLDAVRARLGSLGFPRSALLDRFRDERGPDDAPHYALGTARELAAVFAALVNTAVVSPRVSAQVSEWLSLNHDLALVGAATGLDPFAHDDDPHGLLFVNKTGRADGIRVDAGVLAGPRAGVAYALIVAFDDVAIADRLRAHEAFRAFGLDLMEYVF
;
A
#
# COMPACT_ATOMS: atom_id res chain seq x y z
N MET A 1 -39.54 -71.50 -35.97
CA MET A 1 -38.87 -70.25 -36.40
C MET A 1 -38.33 -69.59 -35.14
N THR A 2 -37.08 -69.12 -35.16
CA THR A 2 -36.22 -68.61 -34.05
C THR A 2 -35.80 -69.67 -33.00
N VAL A 3 -34.66 -70.38 -33.17
CA VAL A 3 -33.23 -70.03 -32.89
C VAL A 3 -33.01 -69.85 -31.38
N ASP A 4 -32.61 -70.91 -30.66
CA ASP A 4 -31.21 -71.31 -30.33
C ASP A 4 -30.61 -70.40 -29.23
N GLY A 5 -30.01 -70.84 -28.12
CA GLY A 5 -29.70 -72.16 -27.57
C GLY A 5 -29.04 -71.95 -26.19
N SER A 6 -29.15 -72.99 -25.36
CA SER A 6 -28.26 -73.49 -24.28
C SER A 6 -27.01 -72.67 -23.89
N GLU A 7 -26.54 -72.59 -22.64
CA GLU A 7 -26.52 -73.61 -21.56
C GLU A 7 -25.93 -73.02 -20.26
N ARG A 8 -26.14 -73.73 -19.14
CA ARG A 8 -25.83 -73.31 -17.76
C ARG A 8 -24.53 -73.92 -17.19
N THR A 9 -23.73 -73.07 -16.53
CA THR A 9 -22.95 -73.27 -15.25
C THR A 9 -21.83 -74.34 -15.19
N PRO A 10 -21.06 -74.46 -14.07
CA PRO A 10 -20.21 -73.47 -13.36
C PRO A 10 -18.81 -74.09 -13.02
N GLU A 11 -17.81 -73.32 -12.57
CA GLU A 11 -16.92 -73.75 -11.47
C GLU A 11 -15.88 -72.70 -11.06
N ALA A 12 -15.44 -72.86 -9.81
CA ALA A 12 -14.70 -71.93 -8.99
C ALA A 12 -13.16 -72.09 -9.08
N ALA A 13 -12.51 -71.13 -8.41
CA ALA A 13 -11.17 -71.17 -7.82
C ALA A 13 -9.97 -70.80 -8.70
N ARG A 14 -9.30 -69.69 -8.30
CA ARG A 14 -7.86 -69.53 -8.01
C ARG A 14 -7.53 -68.03 -7.96
N SER A 15 -7.35 -67.47 -6.78
CA SER A 15 -6.08 -67.35 -6.03
C SER A 15 -5.40 -66.00 -6.29
N ARG A 16 -5.20 -65.28 -5.19
CA ARG A 16 -4.50 -64.00 -5.04
C ARG A 16 -3.06 -64.07 -5.58
N SER A 17 -2.65 -63.06 -6.33
CA SER A 17 -1.24 -62.63 -6.41
C SER A 17 -1.15 -61.16 -6.83
N GLU A 18 -0.98 -60.31 -5.81
CA GLU A 18 -0.09 -59.15 -5.77
C GLU A 18 0.21 -58.38 -7.07
N GLN A 19 -0.47 -57.26 -7.25
CA GLN A 19 0.10 -56.09 -7.92
C GLN A 19 0.07 -54.90 -6.95
N ARG A 20 1.13 -54.81 -6.13
CA ARG A 20 1.52 -53.55 -5.48
C ARG A 20 2.02 -52.61 -6.58
N ALA A 21 1.12 -51.80 -7.12
CA ALA A 21 1.52 -50.61 -7.85
C ALA A 21 2.17 -49.64 -6.84
N ALA A 22 3.49 -49.55 -6.90
CA ALA A 22 4.27 -48.58 -6.14
C ALA A 22 3.85 -47.17 -6.56
N SER A 23 2.96 -46.56 -5.78
CA SER A 23 2.69 -45.13 -5.82
C SER A 23 3.99 -44.41 -5.50
N HIS A 24 4.66 -43.93 -6.54
CA HIS A 24 5.73 -42.95 -6.37
C HIS A 24 5.11 -41.71 -5.75
N PRO A 25 5.57 -41.25 -4.57
CA PRO A 25 5.14 -39.97 -4.07
C PRO A 25 5.63 -38.94 -5.07
N ARG A 26 4.70 -38.33 -5.81
CA ARG A 26 4.97 -37.09 -6.54
C ARG A 26 5.51 -36.13 -5.49
N ARG A 27 6.82 -35.89 -5.49
CA ARG A 27 7.41 -34.75 -4.80
C ARG A 27 6.59 -33.55 -5.28
N ARG A 28 5.71 -33.04 -4.42
CA ARG A 28 5.24 -31.66 -4.55
C ARG A 28 6.52 -30.85 -4.48
N SER A 29 7.05 -30.45 -5.64
CA SER A 29 8.00 -29.37 -5.71
C SER A 29 7.36 -28.24 -4.91
N ALA A 30 8.00 -27.85 -3.80
CA ALA A 30 7.67 -26.60 -3.16
C ALA A 30 7.63 -25.54 -4.28
N PRO A 31 6.62 -24.65 -4.32
CA PRO A 31 6.60 -23.61 -5.32
C PRO A 31 7.96 -22.90 -5.24
N VAL A 32 8.68 -22.86 -6.36
CA VAL A 32 9.89 -22.07 -6.48
C VAL A 32 9.48 -20.67 -6.04
N ARG A 33 9.98 -20.20 -4.89
CA ARG A 33 9.79 -18.82 -4.47
C ARG A 33 10.41 -17.98 -5.58
N ARG A 34 9.58 -17.41 -6.45
CA ARG A 34 10.05 -16.38 -7.40
C ARG A 34 10.59 -15.25 -6.54
N GLY A 35 11.86 -14.95 -6.74
CA GLY A 35 12.61 -14.03 -5.89
C GLY A 35 12.49 -12.59 -6.38
N PHE A 36 12.82 -11.65 -5.51
CA PHE A 36 12.83 -10.21 -5.80
C PHE A 36 14.13 -9.77 -6.48
N ALA A 37 14.66 -10.58 -7.40
CA ALA A 37 16.02 -10.39 -7.94
C ALA A 37 16.15 -9.11 -8.78
N ALA A 38 15.09 -8.72 -9.50
CA ALA A 38 15.08 -7.47 -10.26
C ALA A 38 15.01 -6.27 -9.32
N THR A 39 14.18 -6.35 -8.27
CA THR A 39 14.14 -5.39 -7.18
C THR A 39 15.52 -5.24 -6.54
N GLU A 40 16.12 -6.30 -6.02
CA GLU A 40 17.42 -6.29 -5.36
C GLU A 40 18.49 -5.60 -6.23
N LYS A 41 18.58 -5.98 -7.50
CA LYS A 41 19.52 -5.37 -8.46
C LYS A 41 19.30 -3.86 -8.62
N THR A 42 18.05 -3.40 -8.74
CA THR A 42 17.77 -1.97 -8.94
C THR A 42 17.96 -1.17 -7.65
N LEU A 43 17.61 -1.72 -6.49
CA LEU A 43 17.86 -1.10 -5.20
C LEU A 43 19.36 -1.00 -4.87
N ASP A 44 20.14 -2.03 -5.18
CA ASP A 44 21.60 -2.02 -5.03
C ASP A 44 22.26 -0.95 -5.91
N ALA A 45 21.76 -0.78 -7.14
CA ALA A 45 22.25 0.26 -8.05
C ALA A 45 21.95 1.66 -7.52
N LEU A 46 20.75 1.89 -6.96
CA LEU A 46 20.39 3.16 -6.31
C LEU A 46 21.26 3.42 -5.08
N ALA A 47 21.44 2.42 -4.22
CA ALA A 47 22.29 2.54 -3.02
C ALA A 47 23.75 2.85 -3.39
N SER A 48 24.27 2.18 -4.42
CA SER A 48 25.63 2.44 -4.95
C SER A 48 25.79 3.85 -5.53
N ALA A 49 24.70 4.46 -5.99
CA ALA A 49 24.66 5.84 -6.45
C ALA A 49 24.43 6.87 -5.33
N GLY A 50 24.40 6.43 -4.06
CA GLY A 50 24.27 7.30 -2.89
C GLY A 50 22.83 7.49 -2.38
N ALA A 51 21.84 6.83 -3.00
CA ALA A 51 20.47 6.87 -2.49
C ALA A 51 20.35 6.04 -1.19
N ARG A 52 19.48 6.49 -0.28
CA ARG A 52 19.02 5.70 0.86
C ARG A 52 17.77 4.95 0.46
N VAL A 53 17.77 3.64 0.65
CA VAL A 53 16.68 2.75 0.27
C VAL A 53 16.21 1.99 1.50
N SER A 54 14.90 1.83 1.66
CA SER A 54 14.30 0.98 2.69
C SER A 54 13.11 0.24 2.09
N VAL A 55 13.05 -1.08 2.25
CA VAL A 55 12.02 -1.93 1.67
C VAL A 55 11.51 -2.96 2.66
N ARG A 56 10.19 -3.16 2.64
CA ARG A 56 9.50 -4.22 3.37
C ARG A 56 8.43 -4.84 2.49
N VAL A 57 8.38 -6.16 2.45
CA VAL A 57 7.23 -6.94 1.97
C VAL A 57 6.90 -7.96 3.05
N SER A 58 5.63 -8.04 3.42
CA SER A 58 5.13 -9.04 4.36
C SER A 58 3.94 -9.76 3.73
N ASP A 59 3.85 -11.07 3.95
CA ASP A 59 2.66 -11.86 3.64
C ASP A 59 1.46 -11.26 4.40
N LEU A 60 0.37 -11.00 3.70
CA LEU A 60 -0.77 -10.24 4.24
C LEU A 60 -1.51 -11.01 5.34
N ASP A 61 -1.61 -12.34 5.20
CA ASP A 61 -2.34 -13.19 6.13
C ASP A 61 -1.48 -13.54 7.36
N ARG A 62 -0.20 -13.83 7.13
CA ARG A 62 0.71 -14.36 8.15
C ARG A 62 1.53 -13.28 8.84
N GLY A 63 1.65 -12.10 8.23
CA GLY A 63 2.55 -11.04 8.66
C GLY A 63 4.05 -11.39 8.53
N THR A 64 4.38 -12.55 7.97
CA THR A 64 5.77 -13.01 7.86
C THR A 64 6.52 -12.21 6.80
N PRO A 65 7.77 -11.77 7.06
CA PRO A 65 8.56 -11.05 6.07
C PRO A 65 8.83 -11.92 4.84
N VAL A 66 8.64 -11.33 3.66
CA VAL A 66 8.97 -11.90 2.34
C VAL A 66 10.24 -11.27 1.78
N LEU A 67 10.36 -9.93 1.88
CA LEU A 67 11.54 -9.15 1.52
C LEU A 67 11.78 -8.09 2.59
N VAL A 68 13.05 -7.89 2.97
CA VAL A 68 13.46 -6.91 3.98
C VAL A 68 14.79 -6.28 3.55
N GLY A 69 14.86 -4.95 3.56
CA GLY A 69 16.11 -4.19 3.42
C GLY A 69 16.00 -2.89 4.19
N ASP A 70 16.84 -2.71 5.21
CA ASP A 70 16.86 -1.51 6.07
C ASP A 70 15.47 -1.01 6.54
N ASP A 71 14.55 -1.95 6.77
CA ASP A 71 13.12 -1.68 7.02
C ASP A 71 12.83 -0.93 8.34
N PHE A 72 13.84 -0.82 9.18
CA PHE A 72 13.82 -0.19 10.49
C PHE A 72 14.37 1.25 10.47
N VAL A 73 15.00 1.67 9.37
CA VAL A 73 15.57 3.01 9.22
C VAL A 73 14.45 4.02 9.04
N THR A 74 14.46 5.08 9.86
CA THR A 74 13.52 6.20 9.73
C THR A 74 13.99 7.13 8.61
N LEU A 75 13.15 7.29 7.61
CA LEU A 75 13.39 8.11 6.43
C LEU A 75 12.23 9.09 6.21
N PRO A 76 12.43 10.17 5.45
CA PRO A 76 11.34 11.04 5.04
C PRO A 76 10.38 10.32 4.10
N VAL A 77 9.08 10.48 4.35
CA VAL A 77 8.02 9.74 3.62
C VAL A 77 7.05 10.65 2.86
N ALA A 78 7.28 11.96 2.89
CA ALA A 78 6.46 12.96 2.19
C ALA A 78 4.95 12.70 2.42
N GLY A 79 4.15 12.75 1.35
CA GLY A 79 2.68 12.58 1.40
C GLY A 79 2.16 11.28 2.03
N LEU A 80 2.99 10.28 2.34
CA LEU A 80 2.54 9.12 3.13
C LEU A 80 2.08 9.51 4.53
N GLY A 81 2.52 10.65 5.06
CA GLY A 81 2.03 11.20 6.33
C GLY A 81 0.53 11.48 6.35
N ILE A 82 -0.13 11.54 5.18
CA ILE A 82 -1.59 11.69 5.08
C ILE A 82 -2.31 10.43 5.60
N VAL A 83 -1.72 9.23 5.50
CA VAL A 83 -2.37 7.98 5.96
C VAL A 83 -2.72 8.03 7.45
N PRO A 84 -1.79 8.30 8.40
CA PRO A 84 -2.15 8.41 9.81
C PRO A 84 -3.08 9.59 10.12
N LEU A 85 -3.03 10.67 9.34
CA LEU A 85 -3.99 11.77 9.43
C LEU A 85 -5.42 11.30 9.10
N LEU A 86 -5.59 10.59 7.98
CA LEU A 86 -6.88 10.02 7.58
C LEU A 86 -7.42 9.03 8.61
N ILE A 87 -6.56 8.21 9.23
CA ILE A 87 -6.96 7.29 10.30
C ILE A 87 -7.53 8.06 11.50
N GLU A 88 -6.88 9.14 11.93
CA GLU A 88 -7.38 9.95 13.04
C GLU A 88 -8.67 10.69 12.69
N VAL A 89 -8.78 11.24 11.48
CA VAL A 89 -10.01 11.88 10.98
C VAL A 89 -11.17 10.90 10.97
N ALA A 90 -10.99 9.72 10.37
CA ALA A 90 -12.02 8.68 10.33
C ALA A 90 -12.42 8.19 11.72
N ALA A 91 -11.45 8.07 12.65
CA ALA A 91 -11.75 7.72 14.04
C ALA A 91 -12.62 8.77 14.73
N ARG A 92 -12.40 10.07 14.45
CA ARG A 92 -13.22 11.14 15.01
C ARG A 92 -14.60 11.25 14.38
N PHE A 93 -14.71 10.99 13.08
CA PHE A 93 -16.00 10.86 12.39
C PHE A 93 -16.81 9.71 13.02
N GLU A 94 -16.21 8.53 13.20
CA GLU A 94 -16.90 7.40 13.83
C GLU A 94 -17.33 7.72 15.27
N ALA A 95 -16.46 8.38 16.04
CA ALA A 95 -16.77 8.76 17.41
C ALA A 95 -17.80 9.91 17.53
N GLY A 96 -18.19 10.54 16.41
CA GLY A 96 -19.06 11.72 16.40
C GLY A 96 -18.43 12.98 17.00
N SER A 97 -17.11 12.96 17.23
CA SER A 97 -16.34 14.09 17.78
C SER A 97 -15.90 15.09 16.72
N LEU A 98 -16.07 14.75 15.44
CA LEU A 98 -15.87 15.60 14.29
C LEU A 98 -16.98 15.30 13.28
N ASP A 99 -17.65 16.33 12.78
CA ASP A 99 -18.74 16.16 11.81
C ASP A 99 -18.18 16.10 10.39
N PRO A 100 -18.36 15.00 9.63
CA PRO A 100 -17.88 14.91 8.25
C PRO A 100 -18.49 15.96 7.31
N LEU A 101 -19.67 16.50 7.64
CA LEU A 101 -20.34 17.54 6.86
C LEU A 101 -19.97 18.96 7.28
N GLU A 102 -19.07 19.11 8.26
CA GLU A 102 -18.58 20.43 8.64
C GLU A 102 -17.87 21.09 7.45
N ILE A 103 -18.35 22.26 7.06
CA ILE A 103 -17.83 23.00 5.91
C ILE A 103 -16.60 23.80 6.32
N VAL A 104 -15.50 23.60 5.61
CA VAL A 104 -14.26 24.35 5.79
C VAL A 104 -14.02 25.24 4.59
N ASP A 105 -13.86 26.53 4.84
CA ASP A 105 -13.42 27.47 3.81
C ASP A 105 -11.91 27.44 3.67
N ARG A 106 -11.42 27.38 2.44
CA ARG A 106 -9.99 27.34 2.13
C ARG A 106 -9.23 28.56 2.66
N SER A 107 -9.89 29.70 2.85
CA SER A 107 -9.31 30.94 3.40
C SER A 107 -9.03 30.90 4.91
N ALA A 108 -9.53 29.89 5.62
CA ALA A 108 -9.33 29.77 7.07
C ALA A 108 -7.90 29.33 7.47
N GLY A 109 -7.11 28.81 6.53
CA GLY A 109 -5.75 28.34 6.75
C GLY A 109 -4.73 29.07 5.89
N ASP A 110 -3.45 28.78 6.14
CA ASP A 110 -2.34 29.32 5.37
C ASP A 110 -2.46 28.97 3.88
N GLU A 111 -2.04 29.90 3.03
CA GLU A 111 -1.97 29.63 1.60
C GLU A 111 -0.87 28.61 1.31
N VAL A 112 -1.23 27.57 0.55
CA VAL A 112 -0.34 26.50 0.11
C VAL A 112 -0.54 26.30 -1.39
N GLY A 113 0.50 26.60 -2.15
CA GLY A 113 0.59 26.55 -3.60
C GLY A 113 1.21 25.27 -4.18
N ILE A 114 1.61 24.30 -3.36
CA ILE A 114 2.04 22.98 -3.83
C ILE A 114 0.84 22.11 -4.31
N ALA A 115 1.09 20.80 -4.51
CA ALA A 115 0.16 19.84 -5.10
C ALA A 115 -1.25 19.87 -4.45
N GLY A 116 -2.29 19.86 -5.30
CA GLY A 116 -3.69 19.77 -4.87
C GLY A 116 -4.66 20.35 -5.88
N LEU A 117 -5.88 19.81 -5.91
CA LEU A 117 -6.96 20.25 -6.79
C LEU A 117 -7.78 21.38 -6.17
N TRP A 118 -7.96 21.39 -4.84
CA TRP A 118 -8.91 22.30 -4.18
C TRP A 118 -8.64 23.77 -4.44
N ARG A 119 -7.36 24.15 -4.53
CA ARG A 119 -6.94 25.52 -4.89
C ARG A 119 -7.42 25.97 -6.27
N HIS A 120 -7.70 25.03 -7.17
CA HIS A 120 -8.18 25.27 -8.53
C HIS A 120 -9.70 25.12 -8.68
N LEU A 121 -10.38 24.56 -7.68
CA LEU A 121 -11.83 24.43 -7.69
C LEU A 121 -12.50 25.80 -7.49
N ALA A 122 -13.63 26.00 -8.17
CA ALA A 122 -14.45 27.20 -7.99
C ALA A 122 -15.08 27.26 -6.59
N ALA A 123 -15.39 26.10 -6.00
CA ALA A 123 -15.91 25.98 -4.65
C ALA A 123 -14.82 26.38 -3.62
N PRO A 124 -15.02 27.47 -2.86
CA PRO A 124 -14.04 27.91 -1.87
C PRO A 124 -14.10 27.09 -0.58
N ALA A 125 -15.23 26.43 -0.33
CA ALA A 125 -15.47 25.68 0.88
C ALA A 125 -16.02 24.29 0.56
N LEU A 126 -15.54 23.27 1.28
CA LEU A 126 -15.92 21.87 1.11
C LEU A 126 -16.13 21.22 2.49
N PRO A 127 -16.97 20.18 2.59
CA PRO A 127 -17.10 19.40 3.81
C PRO A 127 -15.82 18.61 4.11
N LEU A 128 -15.54 18.35 5.39
CA LEU A 128 -14.37 17.58 5.83
C LEU A 128 -14.28 16.19 5.16
N GLY A 129 -15.42 15.53 4.90
CA GLY A 129 -15.46 14.27 4.18
C GLY A 129 -14.87 14.37 2.76
N ASP A 130 -15.22 15.41 2.01
CA ASP A 130 -14.68 15.63 0.65
C ASP A 130 -13.19 15.99 0.70
N LEU A 131 -12.77 16.71 1.74
CA LEU A 131 -11.35 17.01 1.94
C LEU A 131 -10.53 15.73 2.23
N ALA A 132 -11.09 14.77 2.97
CA ALA A 132 -10.47 13.46 3.18
C ALA A 132 -10.29 12.70 1.85
N VAL A 133 -11.30 12.74 0.99
CA VAL A 133 -11.22 12.17 -0.37
C VAL A 133 -10.11 12.84 -1.19
N LEU A 134 -10.07 14.18 -1.25
CA LEU A 134 -9.05 14.91 -2.01
C LEU A 134 -7.62 14.62 -1.52
N ALA A 135 -7.43 14.58 -0.19
CA ALA A 135 -6.15 14.27 0.43
C ALA A 135 -5.70 12.83 0.11
N ALA A 136 -6.61 11.86 0.18
CA ALA A 136 -6.31 10.46 -0.12
C ALA A 136 -6.03 10.22 -1.61
N ALA A 137 -6.96 10.64 -2.47
CA ALA A 137 -6.94 10.34 -3.90
C ALA A 137 -5.81 11.04 -4.66
N THR A 138 -5.51 12.29 -4.28
CA THR A 138 -4.58 13.15 -5.05
C THR A 138 -3.40 13.68 -4.23
N GLY A 139 -3.37 13.44 -2.92
CA GLY A 139 -2.36 14.03 -2.04
C GLY A 139 -2.54 15.55 -1.89
N ASP A 140 -3.77 16.07 -2.00
CA ASP A 140 -4.05 17.51 -1.91
C ASP A 140 -3.54 18.11 -0.60
N ALA A 141 -2.53 18.97 -0.71
CA ALA A 141 -1.85 19.56 0.42
C ALA A 141 -2.75 20.48 1.25
N ARG A 142 -3.67 21.22 0.60
CA ARG A 142 -4.56 22.14 1.29
C ARG A 142 -5.68 21.40 2.01
N ALA A 143 -6.20 20.34 1.40
CA ALA A 143 -7.16 19.46 2.05
C ALA A 143 -6.53 18.76 3.26
N ALA A 144 -5.30 18.23 3.11
CA ALA A 144 -4.58 17.61 4.22
C ALA A 144 -4.29 18.60 5.37
N ASN A 145 -3.90 19.84 5.08
CA ASN A 145 -3.71 20.86 6.10
C ASN A 145 -5.02 21.21 6.81
N ALA A 146 -6.12 21.39 6.06
CA ALA A 146 -7.43 21.67 6.65
C ALA A 146 -7.89 20.56 7.60
N LEU A 147 -7.69 19.29 7.23
CA LEU A 147 -7.94 18.15 8.12
C LEU A 147 -7.04 18.19 9.36
N LEU A 148 -5.74 18.47 9.16
CA LEU A 148 -4.77 18.55 10.24
C LEU A 148 -5.10 19.67 11.24
N ASP A 149 -5.60 20.81 10.78
CA ASP A 149 -6.01 21.92 11.64
C ASP A 149 -7.17 21.54 12.57
N ARG A 150 -8.03 20.58 12.15
CA ARG A 150 -9.15 20.11 12.97
C ARG A 150 -8.76 19.05 13.98
N VAL A 151 -7.83 18.17 13.62
CA VAL A 151 -7.45 17.07 14.51
C VAL A 151 -6.25 17.40 15.39
N GLY A 152 -5.34 18.24 14.90
CA GLY A 152 -4.07 18.60 15.52
C GLY A 152 -2.97 17.54 15.34
N LEU A 153 -1.72 17.99 15.23
CA LEU A 153 -0.53 17.14 15.08
C LEU A 153 -0.37 16.13 16.24
N ASP A 154 -0.63 16.57 17.48
CA ASP A 154 -0.45 15.71 18.65
C ASP A 154 -1.42 14.54 18.67
N ALA A 155 -2.64 14.71 18.16
CA ALA A 155 -3.61 13.63 18.07
C ALA A 155 -3.18 12.58 17.03
N VAL A 156 -2.66 13.02 15.88
CA VAL A 156 -2.12 12.11 14.85
C VAL A 156 -0.91 11.35 15.40
N ARG A 157 -0.03 12.02 16.16
CA ARG A 157 1.10 11.38 16.84
C ARG A 157 0.64 10.36 17.88
N ALA A 158 -0.35 10.71 18.71
CA ALA A 158 -0.92 9.80 19.69
C ALA A 158 -1.55 8.57 19.03
N ARG A 159 -2.21 8.76 17.87
CA ARG A 159 -2.77 7.67 17.07
C ARG A 159 -1.69 6.71 16.61
N LEU A 160 -0.60 7.19 16.02
CA LEU A 160 0.55 6.38 15.61
C LEU A 160 1.13 5.58 16.80
N GLY A 161 1.30 6.23 17.95
CA GLY A 161 1.74 5.58 19.18
C GLY A 161 0.79 4.46 19.64
N SER A 162 -0.52 4.70 19.60
CA SER A 162 -1.53 3.69 19.97
C SER A 162 -1.57 2.48 19.04
N LEU A 163 -1.19 2.67 17.77
CA LEU A 163 -1.09 1.60 16.78
C LEU A 163 0.25 0.86 16.82
N GLY A 164 1.18 1.27 17.71
CA GLY A 164 2.48 0.63 17.84
C GLY A 164 3.49 1.05 16.77
N PHE A 165 3.39 2.27 16.24
CA PHE A 165 4.30 2.83 15.24
C PHE A 165 5.18 3.96 15.80
N PRO A 166 6.08 3.66 16.75
CA PRO A 166 6.85 4.69 17.47
C PRO A 166 7.92 5.38 16.61
N ARG A 167 8.26 4.84 15.43
CA ARG A 167 9.29 5.43 14.55
C ARG A 167 8.72 6.29 13.42
N SER A 168 7.41 6.28 13.26
CA SER A 168 6.67 7.10 12.30
C SER A 168 6.12 8.33 12.98
N ALA A 169 6.16 9.47 12.29
CA ALA A 169 5.68 10.72 12.83
C ALA A 169 5.22 11.65 11.72
N LEU A 170 4.05 12.27 11.92
CA LEU A 170 3.68 13.50 11.23
C LEU A 170 4.34 14.66 11.99
N LEU A 171 5.26 15.37 11.33
CA LEU A 171 6.11 16.37 11.98
C LEU A 171 5.55 17.78 11.85
N ASP A 172 4.91 18.08 10.72
CA ASP A 172 4.49 19.42 10.36
C ASP A 172 3.34 19.37 9.35
N ARG A 173 2.93 20.54 8.87
CA ARG A 173 1.97 20.74 7.77
C ARG A 173 2.68 20.81 6.41
N PHE A 174 1.91 20.78 5.33
CA PHE A 174 2.41 21.10 3.99
C PHE A 174 2.67 22.60 3.87
N ARG A 175 3.76 22.96 3.19
CA ARG A 175 4.24 24.35 3.02
C ARG A 175 4.89 24.49 1.66
N ASP A 176 4.83 25.70 1.10
CA ASP A 176 5.55 26.06 -0.13
C ASP A 176 7.05 26.24 0.14
N GLU A 177 7.37 26.90 1.26
CA GLU A 177 8.73 27.15 1.71
C GLU A 177 8.88 26.69 3.16
N ARG A 178 10.06 26.17 3.51
CA ARG A 178 10.41 25.76 4.89
C ARG A 178 11.50 26.67 5.43
N GLY A 179 11.23 27.33 6.53
CA GLY A 179 12.18 28.15 7.28
C GLY A 179 13.01 27.34 8.29
N PRO A 180 13.94 27.99 9.00
CA PRO A 180 14.79 27.34 10.01
C PRO A 180 14.03 26.73 11.19
N ASP A 181 12.86 27.29 11.52
CA ASP A 181 12.02 26.83 12.64
C ASP A 181 11.00 25.76 12.22
N ASP A 182 10.86 25.49 10.92
CA ASP A 182 9.97 24.45 10.41
C ASP A 182 10.65 23.08 10.45
N ALA A 183 9.87 22.01 10.60
CA ALA A 183 10.42 20.68 10.47
C ALA A 183 11.01 20.50 9.05
N PRO A 184 12.15 19.82 8.88
CA PRO A 184 12.77 19.65 7.57
C PRO A 184 11.92 18.82 6.60
N HIS A 185 11.02 17.99 7.14
CA HIS A 185 10.13 17.12 6.39
C HIS A 185 8.72 17.17 6.97
N TYR A 186 7.72 16.94 6.11
CA TYR A 186 6.32 16.81 6.53
C TYR A 186 6.08 15.61 7.44
N ALA A 187 6.64 14.45 7.07
CA ALA A 187 6.48 13.20 7.80
C ALA A 187 7.71 12.29 7.68
N LEU A 188 7.89 11.45 8.68
CA LEU A 188 8.90 10.39 8.74
C LEU A 188 8.22 9.03 8.96
N GLY A 189 8.88 7.96 8.53
CA GLY A 189 8.45 6.60 8.79
C GLY A 189 9.51 5.58 8.44
N THR A 190 9.22 4.31 8.73
CA THR A 190 10.06 3.18 8.30
C THR A 190 9.25 2.27 7.38
N ALA A 191 9.91 1.57 6.45
CA ALA A 191 9.21 0.64 5.56
C ALA A 191 8.44 -0.44 6.36
N ARG A 192 8.98 -0.88 7.50
CA ARG A 192 8.31 -1.82 8.40
C ARG A 192 6.96 -1.30 8.91
N GLU A 193 6.93 -0.10 9.48
CA GLU A 193 5.70 0.46 10.06
C GLU A 193 4.69 0.86 8.97
N LEU A 194 5.16 1.36 7.82
CA LEU A 194 4.31 1.65 6.68
C LEU A 194 3.65 0.39 6.11
N ALA A 195 4.39 -0.69 5.88
CA ALA A 195 3.79 -1.95 5.44
C ALA A 195 2.81 -2.49 6.50
N ALA A 196 3.12 -2.34 7.79
CA ALA A 196 2.26 -2.79 8.88
C ALA A 196 0.93 -2.00 8.97
N VAL A 197 0.93 -0.67 8.77
CA VAL A 197 -0.32 0.10 8.80
C VAL A 197 -1.25 -0.28 7.64
N PHE A 198 -0.71 -0.53 6.44
CA PHE A 198 -1.52 -0.99 5.30
C PHE A 198 -2.06 -2.41 5.52
N ALA A 199 -1.25 -3.31 6.08
CA ALA A 199 -1.74 -4.63 6.50
C ALA A 199 -2.87 -4.50 7.54
N ALA A 200 -2.73 -3.62 8.52
CA ALA A 200 -3.73 -3.38 9.55
C ALA A 200 -5.02 -2.77 8.99
N LEU A 201 -4.93 -1.88 8.00
CA LEU A 201 -6.09 -1.31 7.32
C LEU A 201 -6.93 -2.40 6.66
N VAL A 202 -6.31 -3.22 5.80
CA VAL A 202 -7.02 -4.29 5.06
C VAL A 202 -7.50 -5.41 5.98
N ASN A 203 -6.75 -5.73 7.05
CA ASN A 203 -7.16 -6.72 8.05
C ASN A 203 -8.11 -6.17 9.13
N THR A 204 -8.67 -4.98 8.95
CA THR A 204 -9.65 -4.36 9.88
C THR A 204 -9.14 -4.15 11.31
N ALA A 205 -7.83 -3.97 11.46
CA ALA A 205 -7.10 -4.03 12.72
C ALA A 205 -6.48 -2.70 13.18
N VAL A 206 -6.89 -1.56 12.61
CA VAL A 206 -6.47 -0.24 13.11
C VAL A 206 -7.29 0.15 14.36
N VAL A 207 -8.14 1.18 14.28
CA VAL A 207 -8.98 1.64 15.40
C VAL A 207 -10.23 0.79 15.55
N SER A 208 -10.94 0.56 14.45
CA SER A 208 -12.15 -0.25 14.36
C SER A 208 -12.32 -0.75 12.92
N PRO A 209 -13.16 -1.78 12.68
CA PRO A 209 -13.46 -2.20 11.31
C PRO A 209 -14.05 -1.10 10.43
N ARG A 210 -14.85 -0.18 11.00
CA ARG A 210 -15.44 0.94 10.25
C ARG A 210 -14.40 1.97 9.86
N VAL A 211 -13.47 2.30 10.77
CA VAL A 211 -12.35 3.21 10.45
C VAL A 211 -11.45 2.60 9.38
N SER A 212 -11.11 1.31 9.49
CA SER A 212 -10.35 0.59 8.48
C SER A 212 -11.03 0.63 7.11
N ALA A 213 -12.33 0.35 7.05
CA ALA A 213 -13.09 0.38 5.80
C ALA A 213 -13.10 1.78 5.18
N GLN A 214 -13.41 2.81 5.98
CA GLN A 214 -13.48 4.19 5.49
C GLN A 214 -12.16 4.69 4.92
N VAL A 215 -11.05 4.43 5.62
CA VAL A 215 -9.72 4.85 5.16
C VAL A 215 -9.30 4.04 3.93
N SER A 216 -9.60 2.74 3.89
CA SER A 216 -9.31 1.92 2.71
C SER A 216 -10.08 2.38 1.47
N GLU A 217 -11.35 2.76 1.63
CA GLU A 217 -12.18 3.35 0.57
C GLU A 217 -11.60 4.67 0.04
N TRP A 218 -11.12 5.55 0.91
CA TRP A 218 -10.46 6.77 0.45
C TRP A 218 -9.14 6.48 -0.27
N LEU A 219 -8.36 5.51 0.21
CA LEU A 219 -7.07 5.15 -0.38
C LEU A 219 -7.19 4.36 -1.69
N SER A 220 -8.29 3.62 -1.91
CA SER A 220 -8.56 2.96 -3.20
C SER A 220 -8.84 3.96 -4.33
N LEU A 221 -9.02 5.25 -4.01
CA LEU A 221 -9.15 6.32 -4.99
C LEU A 221 -7.79 6.93 -5.39
N ASN A 222 -6.66 6.40 -4.91
CA ASN A 222 -5.34 6.98 -5.20
C ASN A 222 -5.00 6.93 -6.70
N HIS A 223 -4.97 8.09 -7.36
CA HIS A 223 -4.72 8.17 -8.80
C HIS A 223 -3.23 8.05 -9.18
N ASP A 224 -2.31 8.24 -8.23
CA ASP A 224 -0.89 8.13 -8.53
C ASP A 224 -0.42 6.67 -8.52
N LEU A 225 -0.55 6.04 -9.69
CA LEU A 225 -0.06 4.68 -9.93
C LEU A 225 1.34 4.67 -10.55
N ALA A 226 2.05 5.81 -10.68
CA ALA A 226 3.27 5.84 -11.49
C ALA A 226 4.52 5.16 -10.85
N LEU A 227 4.41 4.70 -9.59
CA LEU A 227 5.45 3.95 -8.86
C LEU A 227 5.18 2.43 -8.90
N VAL A 228 4.86 1.79 -7.77
CA VAL A 228 4.65 0.33 -7.70
C VAL A 228 3.42 -0.06 -8.51
N GLY A 229 2.37 0.76 -8.43
CA GLY A 229 1.14 0.59 -9.19
C GLY A 229 1.33 0.52 -10.71
N ALA A 230 2.45 0.99 -11.25
CA ALA A 230 2.65 1.04 -12.71
C ALA A 230 2.74 -0.36 -13.32
N ALA A 231 3.15 -1.35 -12.51
CA ALA A 231 3.24 -2.75 -12.92
C ALA A 231 1.89 -3.47 -12.93
N THR A 232 0.87 -2.94 -12.26
CA THR A 232 -0.45 -3.61 -12.15
C THR A 232 -1.26 -3.46 -13.43
N GLY A 233 -0.99 -2.42 -14.23
CA GLY A 233 -1.75 -2.10 -15.44
C GLY A 233 -3.18 -1.60 -15.16
N LEU A 234 -3.49 -1.29 -13.90
CA LEU A 234 -4.79 -0.76 -13.47
C LEU A 234 -5.05 0.64 -14.04
N ASP A 235 -6.33 0.98 -14.24
CA ASP A 235 -6.74 2.33 -14.62
C ASP A 235 -6.58 3.27 -13.40
N PRO A 236 -5.72 4.30 -13.47
CA PRO A 236 -5.56 5.26 -12.37
C PRO A 236 -6.86 5.91 -11.87
N PHE A 237 -7.91 5.96 -12.70
CA PHE A 237 -9.17 6.59 -12.37
C PHE A 237 -10.31 5.61 -12.04
N ALA A 238 -10.09 4.30 -12.21
CA ALA A 238 -11.12 3.27 -12.01
C ALA A 238 -10.47 1.89 -11.76
N HIS A 239 -10.02 1.64 -10.53
CA HIS A 239 -9.33 0.40 -10.15
C HIS A 239 -9.79 -0.22 -8.83
N ASP A 240 -10.97 0.17 -8.37
CA ASP A 240 -11.67 -0.40 -7.22
C ASP A 240 -12.34 -1.75 -7.55
N ASP A 241 -12.75 -1.97 -8.81
CA ASP A 241 -13.36 -3.21 -9.30
C ASP A 241 -12.60 -3.81 -10.50
N ASP A 242 -11.50 -4.50 -10.22
CA ASP A 242 -10.66 -5.14 -11.25
C ASP A 242 -11.21 -6.53 -11.66
N PRO A 243 -11.46 -6.77 -12.97
CA PRO A 243 -11.98 -8.03 -13.47
C PRO A 243 -11.01 -9.22 -13.32
N HIS A 244 -9.73 -8.96 -13.04
CA HIS A 244 -8.72 -9.98 -12.79
C HIS A 244 -8.58 -10.35 -11.31
N GLY A 245 -9.45 -9.80 -10.44
CA GLY A 245 -9.49 -10.10 -9.01
C GLY A 245 -8.30 -9.55 -8.25
N LEU A 246 -7.69 -8.47 -8.76
CA LEU A 246 -6.59 -7.78 -8.08
C LEU A 246 -7.16 -6.79 -7.05
N LEU A 247 -6.75 -6.95 -5.79
CA LEU A 247 -6.91 -5.92 -4.77
C LEU A 247 -5.65 -5.06 -4.74
N PHE A 248 -5.79 -3.76 -4.98
CA PHE A 248 -4.70 -2.81 -4.84
C PHE A 248 -5.17 -1.57 -4.06
N VAL A 249 -4.55 -1.34 -2.91
CA VAL A 249 -4.78 -0.14 -2.09
C VAL A 249 -3.43 0.42 -1.72
N ASN A 250 -3.12 1.64 -2.14
CA ASN A 250 -1.82 2.24 -1.88
C ASN A 250 -1.91 3.74 -1.61
N LYS A 251 -0.79 4.28 -1.13
CA LYS A 251 -0.55 5.72 -1.15
C LYS A 251 0.88 5.99 -1.54
N THR A 252 1.05 6.96 -2.44
CA THR A 252 2.36 7.48 -2.81
C THR A 252 2.73 8.73 -2.03
N GLY A 253 4.03 8.94 -1.87
CA GLY A 253 4.64 10.12 -1.29
C GLY A 253 5.74 10.62 -2.20
N ARG A 254 5.65 11.90 -2.56
CA ARG A 254 6.64 12.56 -3.41
C ARG A 254 7.02 13.90 -2.82
N ALA A 255 8.32 14.15 -2.80
CA ALA A 255 8.92 15.46 -2.59
C ALA A 255 10.27 15.48 -3.33
N ASP A 256 10.97 16.60 -3.30
CA ASP A 256 12.31 16.69 -3.89
C ASP A 256 13.22 15.63 -3.25
N GLY A 257 13.83 14.79 -4.09
CA GLY A 257 14.68 13.70 -3.65
C GLY A 257 14.00 12.58 -2.87
N ILE A 258 12.66 12.51 -2.82
CA ILE A 258 11.92 11.51 -2.04
C ILE A 258 10.86 10.84 -2.89
N ARG A 259 10.90 9.51 -2.98
CA ARG A 259 9.83 8.67 -3.52
C ARG A 259 9.49 7.60 -2.51
N VAL A 260 8.20 7.47 -2.21
CA VAL A 260 7.68 6.41 -1.34
C VAL A 260 6.40 5.87 -1.94
N ASP A 261 6.23 4.57 -1.82
CA ASP A 261 4.97 3.88 -2.12
C ASP A 261 4.78 2.78 -1.07
N ALA A 262 3.60 2.75 -0.47
CA ALA A 262 3.23 1.72 0.50
C ALA A 262 1.77 1.34 0.27
N GLY A 263 1.47 0.07 0.46
CA GLY A 263 0.17 -0.47 0.08
C GLY A 263 -0.02 -1.93 0.40
N VAL A 264 -1.18 -2.43 -0.02
CA VAL A 264 -1.50 -3.85 -0.14
C VAL A 264 -1.70 -4.17 -1.62
N LEU A 265 -1.17 -5.31 -2.03
CA LEU A 265 -1.42 -5.94 -3.32
C LEU A 265 -1.83 -7.39 -3.06
N ALA A 266 -2.99 -7.81 -3.54
CA ALA A 266 -3.41 -9.20 -3.45
C ALA A 266 -4.01 -9.70 -4.77
N GLY A 267 -3.63 -10.92 -5.13
CA GLY A 267 -4.13 -11.63 -6.30
C GLY A 267 -4.50 -13.07 -5.95
N PRO A 268 -4.82 -13.90 -6.95
CA PRO A 268 -5.34 -15.25 -6.73
C PRO A 268 -4.40 -16.19 -5.97
N ARG A 269 -3.08 -15.94 -5.95
CA ARG A 269 -2.09 -16.80 -5.29
C ARG A 269 -1.80 -16.36 -3.85
N ALA A 270 -1.68 -15.06 -3.62
CA ALA A 270 -1.24 -14.50 -2.34
C ALA A 270 -1.62 -13.02 -2.21
N GLY A 271 -1.62 -12.53 -0.97
CA GLY A 271 -1.66 -11.11 -0.64
C GLY A 271 -0.37 -10.68 0.06
N VAL A 272 0.08 -9.46 -0.22
CA VAL A 272 1.23 -8.84 0.44
C VAL A 272 0.94 -7.41 0.83
N ALA A 273 1.45 -7.02 2.01
CA ALA A 273 1.59 -5.63 2.39
C ALA A 273 3.04 -5.19 2.18
N TYR A 274 3.24 -4.01 1.60
CA TYR A 274 4.55 -3.54 1.20
C TYR A 274 4.78 -2.07 1.53
N ALA A 275 6.06 -1.70 1.59
CA ALA A 275 6.52 -0.33 1.52
C ALA A 275 7.91 -0.27 0.90
N LEU A 276 8.13 0.70 0.02
CA LEU A 276 9.43 1.05 -0.53
C LEU A 276 9.65 2.56 -0.38
N ILE A 277 10.77 2.92 0.24
CA ILE A 277 11.21 4.31 0.45
C ILE A 277 12.55 4.48 -0.26
N VAL A 278 12.65 5.50 -1.12
CA VAL A 278 13.88 5.90 -1.79
C VAL A 278 14.10 7.39 -1.58
N ALA A 279 15.20 7.74 -0.91
CA ALA A 279 15.68 9.11 -0.77
C ALA A 279 16.99 9.28 -1.55
N PHE A 280 17.07 10.25 -2.45
CA PHE A 280 18.17 10.42 -3.40
C PHE A 280 18.44 11.91 -3.65
N ASP A 281 19.62 12.22 -4.19
CA ASP A 281 19.95 13.58 -4.60
C ASP A 281 19.26 13.89 -5.94
N ASP A 282 18.31 14.82 -5.91
CA ASP A 282 17.47 15.16 -7.07
C ASP A 282 18.12 16.22 -7.97
N VAL A 283 19.29 15.87 -8.54
CA VAL A 283 20.11 16.79 -9.33
C VAL A 283 19.71 16.76 -10.81
N ALA A 284 19.37 15.59 -11.34
CA ALA A 284 18.96 15.44 -12.74
C ALA A 284 17.68 14.59 -12.89
N ILE A 285 16.97 14.82 -14.00
CA ILE A 285 15.79 14.01 -14.38
C ILE A 285 16.13 12.51 -14.41
N ALA A 286 17.35 12.16 -14.82
CA ALA A 286 17.83 10.78 -14.83
C ALA A 286 17.79 10.12 -13.44
N ASP A 287 18.07 10.86 -12.36
CA ASP A 287 18.03 10.32 -11.00
C ASP A 287 16.59 10.00 -10.58
N ARG A 288 15.64 10.86 -10.96
CA ARG A 288 14.20 10.60 -10.81
C ARG A 288 13.76 9.35 -11.57
N LEU A 289 14.22 9.19 -12.81
CA LEU A 289 13.86 8.05 -13.65
C LEU A 289 14.41 6.74 -13.08
N ARG A 290 15.67 6.72 -12.63
CA ARG A 290 16.25 5.53 -11.96
C ARG A 290 15.47 5.14 -10.72
N ALA A 291 15.06 6.11 -9.91
CA ALA A 291 14.20 5.83 -8.76
C ALA A 291 12.89 5.16 -9.21
N HIS A 292 12.20 5.74 -10.20
CA HIS A 292 10.95 5.16 -10.74
C HIS A 292 11.14 3.77 -11.34
N GLU A 293 12.26 3.52 -12.04
CA GLU A 293 12.59 2.19 -12.58
C GLU A 293 12.68 1.14 -11.46
N ALA A 294 13.25 1.48 -10.31
CA ALA A 294 13.28 0.58 -9.16
C ALA A 294 11.89 0.28 -8.59
N PHE A 295 11.01 1.29 -8.49
CA PHE A 295 9.62 1.08 -8.08
C PHE A 295 8.85 0.20 -9.06
N ARG A 296 9.09 0.35 -10.37
CA ARG A 296 8.47 -0.48 -11.40
C ARG A 296 8.97 -1.91 -11.37
N ALA A 297 10.27 -2.12 -11.21
CA ALA A 297 10.86 -3.45 -11.03
C ALA A 297 10.27 -4.12 -9.77
N PHE A 298 10.12 -3.36 -8.68
CA PHE A 298 9.48 -3.83 -7.46
C PHE A 298 8.02 -4.22 -7.67
N GLY A 299 7.24 -3.39 -8.37
CA GLY A 299 5.86 -3.73 -8.72
C GLY A 299 5.74 -4.99 -9.57
N LEU A 300 6.65 -5.21 -10.52
CA LEU A 300 6.67 -6.42 -11.35
C LEU A 300 6.95 -7.67 -10.50
N ASP A 301 7.96 -7.62 -9.63
CA ASP A 301 8.28 -8.74 -8.73
C ASP A 301 7.11 -9.04 -7.77
N LEU A 302 6.41 -8.01 -7.27
CA LEU A 302 5.21 -8.18 -6.46
C LEU A 302 4.07 -8.83 -7.25
N MET A 303 3.81 -8.40 -8.49
CA MET A 303 2.80 -8.99 -9.37
C MET A 303 3.10 -10.46 -9.66
N GLU A 304 4.36 -10.80 -9.97
CA GLU A 304 4.78 -12.20 -10.15
C GLU A 304 4.62 -13.06 -8.88
N TYR A 305 4.74 -12.43 -7.71
CA TYR A 305 4.54 -13.10 -6.43
C TYR A 305 3.05 -13.41 -6.20
N VAL A 306 2.15 -12.45 -6.45
CA VAL A 306 0.71 -12.57 -6.14
C VAL A 306 -0.13 -13.27 -7.22
N PHE A 307 0.37 -13.40 -8.46
CA PHE A 307 -0.26 -14.13 -9.58
C PHE A 307 0.53 -15.37 -9.98
#